data_AF-A0A923NF00-F1
#
_entry.id   AF-A0A923NF00-F1
#
_cell.length_a   1.000
_cell.length_b   1.000
_cell.length_c   1.000
_cell.angle_alpha   90.00
_cell.angle_beta   90.00
_cell.angle_gamma   90.00
#
_symmetry.space_group_name_H-M   'P 1'
#
loop_
_entity.id
_entity.type
_entity.pdbx_description
1 polymer ?
#
loop_
_entity_poly.entity_id
_entity_poly.type
_entity_poly.pdbx_seq_one_letter_code
_entity_poly.pdbx_strand_id
1 'polypeptide(L)'
;MGRGNFTKAEMETLLRNPYVADVNEKSISYSTEFKFLFMNEYIKGKRPTQIFRDAGFDIGILGSKRIERACARWKESYQSGTLGERSAVLGKASSSSEANASLSEKMKSGKKYTIDRCRQQEEIIKKLRAEVLLLRQLCEKKLDGADQPLLRAEVCQIIESITQQEEYHRCVSHLCKAAGISRNTFYEYRRNETACGM
;
A
#
# COMPACT_ATOMS: atom_id res chain seq x y z
N MET A 1 -38.15 -4.73 5.10
CA MET A 1 -38.75 -3.66 4.26
C MET A 1 -37.72 -2.58 4.01
N GLY A 2 -37.50 -2.17 2.76
CA GLY A 2 -36.62 -1.05 2.44
C GLY A 2 -37.35 0.27 2.66
N ARG A 3 -36.67 1.29 3.20
CA ARG A 3 -37.16 2.67 3.19
C ARG A 3 -37.37 3.08 1.72
N GLY A 4 -38.48 3.74 1.42
CA GLY A 4 -38.92 4.09 0.07
C GLY A 4 -38.02 5.11 -0.65
N ASN A 5 -38.61 5.86 -1.58
CA ASN A 5 -37.92 6.95 -2.27
C ASN A 5 -37.62 8.11 -1.31
N PHE A 6 -36.57 8.86 -1.60
CA PHE A 6 -36.24 10.09 -0.88
C PHE A 6 -37.25 11.18 -1.23
N THR A 7 -37.65 11.94 -0.21
CA THR A 7 -38.41 13.18 -0.42
C THR A 7 -37.49 14.32 -0.86
N LYS A 8 -38.03 15.40 -1.44
CA LYS A 8 -37.21 16.56 -1.84
C LYS A 8 -36.40 17.14 -0.68
N ALA A 9 -37.00 17.28 0.50
CA ALA A 9 -36.33 17.77 1.70
C ALA A 9 -35.21 16.83 2.19
N GLU A 10 -35.39 15.52 2.06
CA GLU A 10 -34.35 14.53 2.39
C GLU A 10 -33.19 14.58 1.41
N MET A 11 -33.48 14.74 0.11
CA MET A 11 -32.45 14.91 -0.92
C MET A 11 -31.61 16.16 -0.66
N GLU A 12 -32.23 17.30 -0.38
CA GLU A 12 -31.52 18.54 -0.02
C GLU A 12 -30.67 18.36 1.24
N THR A 13 -31.18 17.63 2.23
CA THR A 13 -30.44 17.34 3.45
C THR A 13 -29.20 16.48 3.17
N LEU A 14 -29.32 15.46 2.31
CA LEU A 14 -28.22 14.60 1.92
C LEU A 14 -27.18 15.35 1.08
N LEU A 15 -27.61 16.22 0.16
CA LEU A 15 -26.71 17.02 -0.69
C LEU A 15 -25.87 18.03 0.11
N ARG A 16 -26.28 18.42 1.32
CA ARG A 16 -25.45 19.25 2.21
C ARG A 16 -24.23 18.51 2.77
N ASN A 17 -24.21 17.18 2.73
CA ASN A 17 -23.09 16.40 3.25
C ASN A 17 -21.96 16.33 2.19
N PRO A 18 -20.71 16.68 2.53
CA PRO A 18 -19.59 16.69 1.57
C PRO A 18 -19.26 15.31 0.99
N TYR A 19 -19.70 14.23 1.63
CA TYR A 19 -19.50 12.86 1.17
C TYR A 19 -20.55 12.38 0.18
N VAL A 20 -21.51 13.23 -0.18
CA VAL A 20 -22.55 12.97 -1.16
C VAL A 20 -22.21 13.70 -2.44
N ALA A 21 -22.03 12.93 -3.51
CA ALA A 21 -21.72 13.48 -4.82
C ALA A 21 -22.98 13.86 -5.60
N ASP A 22 -24.03 13.04 -5.47
CA ASP A 22 -25.30 13.25 -6.17
C ASP A 22 -26.42 12.44 -5.49
N VAL A 23 -27.66 12.91 -5.60
CA VAL A 23 -28.85 12.24 -5.06
C VAL A 23 -30.01 12.40 -6.02
N ASN A 24 -30.69 11.29 -6.31
CA ASN A 24 -32.01 11.31 -6.92
C ASN A 24 -33.02 10.59 -6.01
N GLU A 25 -34.31 10.62 -6.37
CA GLU A 25 -35.38 10.04 -5.55
C GLU A 25 -35.14 8.57 -5.17
N LYS A 26 -34.43 7.80 -5.99
CA LYS A 26 -34.26 6.35 -5.79
C LYS A 26 -32.88 5.95 -5.29
N SER A 27 -31.87 6.80 -5.44
CA SER A 27 -30.47 6.44 -5.27
C SER A 27 -29.63 7.62 -4.81
N ILE A 28 -28.57 7.29 -4.08
CA ILE A 28 -27.56 8.20 -3.58
C ILE A 28 -26.21 7.74 -4.12
N SER A 29 -25.44 8.69 -4.59
CA SER A 29 -24.05 8.50 -4.97
C SER A 29 -23.13 9.18 -3.98
N TYR A 30 -22.12 8.41 -3.59
CA TYR A 30 -21.14 8.84 -2.61
C TYR A 30 -19.84 9.24 -3.29
N SER A 31 -19.15 10.21 -2.70
CA SER A 31 -17.83 10.64 -3.17
C SER A 31 -16.83 9.49 -3.09
N THR A 32 -15.81 9.55 -3.93
CA THR A 32 -14.73 8.55 -3.93
C THR A 32 -13.97 8.58 -2.61
N GLU A 33 -13.74 9.76 -2.03
CA GLU A 33 -13.06 9.91 -0.74
C GLU A 33 -13.83 9.19 0.37
N PHE A 34 -15.17 9.32 0.38
CA PHE A 34 -15.98 8.66 1.39
C PHE A 34 -15.92 7.14 1.29
N LYS A 35 -15.88 6.58 0.07
CA LYS A 35 -15.74 5.13 -0.13
C LYS A 35 -14.43 4.61 0.47
N PHE A 36 -13.32 5.34 0.28
CA PHE A 36 -12.03 4.98 0.87
C PHE A 36 -12.01 5.14 2.39
N LEU A 37 -12.52 6.25 2.91
CA LEU A 37 -12.67 6.47 4.35
C LEU A 37 -13.49 5.34 4.98
N PHE A 38 -14.62 5.00 4.35
CA PHE A 38 -15.49 3.94 4.81
C PHE A 38 -14.75 2.61 4.91
N MET A 39 -14.06 2.19 3.85
CA MET A 39 -13.34 0.92 3.85
C MET A 39 -12.21 0.88 4.88
N ASN A 40 -11.48 1.99 5.06
CA ASN A 40 -10.44 2.08 6.07
C ASN A 40 -10.99 1.86 7.49
N GLU A 41 -12.07 2.55 7.84
CA GLU A 41 -12.71 2.41 9.15
C GLU A 41 -13.41 1.06 9.34
N TYR A 42 -13.98 0.50 8.26
CA TYR A 42 -14.60 -0.82 8.28
C TYR A 42 -13.59 -1.94 8.54
N ILE A 43 -12.40 -1.87 7.91
CA ILE A 43 -11.31 -2.84 8.12
C ILE A 43 -10.78 -2.77 9.57
N LYS A 44 -10.83 -1.60 10.21
CA LYS A 44 -10.54 -1.43 11.65
C LYS A 44 -11.62 -2.03 12.58
N GLY A 45 -12.69 -2.60 12.02
CA GLY A 45 -13.75 -3.26 12.78
C GLY A 45 -14.93 -2.36 13.16
N LYS A 46 -14.98 -1.09 12.70
CA LYS A 46 -16.15 -0.25 12.95
C LYS A 46 -17.37 -0.74 12.18
N ARG A 47 -18.54 -0.69 12.84
CA ARG A 47 -19.81 -1.08 12.22
C ARG A 47 -20.21 -0.10 11.11
N PRO A 48 -20.72 -0.55 9.96
CA PRO A 48 -21.12 0.33 8.85
C PRO A 48 -21.99 1.51 9.27
N THR A 49 -23.03 1.25 10.06
CA THR A 49 -23.94 2.29 10.56
C THR A 49 -23.22 3.37 11.38
N GLN A 50 -22.20 2.99 12.16
CA GLN A 50 -21.41 3.95 12.93
C GLN A 50 -20.56 4.82 12.01
N ILE A 51 -19.94 4.25 10.98
CA ILE A 51 -19.10 4.99 10.03
C ILE A 51 -19.93 6.03 9.27
N PHE A 52 -21.15 5.67 8.83
CA PHE A 52 -22.06 6.62 8.21
C PHE A 52 -22.48 7.74 9.19
N ARG A 53 -22.75 7.39 10.46
CA ARG A 53 -23.10 8.38 11.47
C ARG A 53 -21.96 9.35 11.76
N ASP A 54 -20.74 8.83 11.93
CA ASP A 54 -19.52 9.61 12.17
C ASP A 54 -19.24 10.56 11.00
N ALA A 55 -19.60 10.14 9.78
CA ALA A 55 -19.51 10.95 8.57
C ALA A 55 -20.68 11.94 8.37
N GLY A 56 -21.53 12.13 9.39
CA GLY A 56 -22.61 13.11 9.37
C GLY A 56 -23.83 12.71 8.56
N PHE A 57 -24.03 11.41 8.28
CA PHE A 57 -25.27 10.94 7.66
C PHE A 57 -26.37 10.73 8.70
N ASP A 58 -27.57 11.20 8.38
CA ASP A 58 -28.77 10.80 9.11
C ASP A 58 -29.15 9.36 8.72
N ILE A 59 -28.93 8.44 9.66
CA ILE A 59 -29.22 7.01 9.51
C ILE A 59 -30.71 6.74 9.32
N GLY A 60 -31.58 7.58 9.89
CA GLY A 60 -33.03 7.47 9.75
C GLY A 60 -33.50 7.81 8.34
N ILE A 61 -32.89 8.83 7.72
CA ILE A 61 -33.13 9.20 6.32
C ILE A 61 -32.52 8.15 5.37
N LEU A 62 -31.31 7.68 5.65
CA LEU A 62 -30.61 6.77 4.74
C LEU A 62 -31.19 5.35 4.78
N GLY A 63 -31.54 4.86 5.97
CA GLY A 63 -32.06 3.52 6.19
C GLY A 63 -30.98 2.42 6.15
N SER A 64 -31.13 1.43 7.04
CA SER A 64 -30.17 0.33 7.22
C SER A 64 -29.90 -0.46 5.93
N LYS A 65 -30.94 -0.74 5.13
CA LYS A 65 -30.79 -1.51 3.89
C LYS A 65 -29.96 -0.80 2.81
N ARG A 66 -29.93 0.54 2.76
CA ARG A 66 -29.06 1.25 1.82
C ARG A 66 -27.61 1.17 2.26
N ILE A 67 -27.36 1.31 3.57
CA ILE A 67 -26.02 1.15 4.19
C ILE A 67 -25.48 -0.26 3.93
N GLU A 68 -26.27 -1.30 4.21
CA GLU A 68 -25.87 -2.70 3.97
C GLU A 68 -25.48 -2.95 2.52
N ARG A 69 -26.30 -2.50 1.56
CA ARG A 69 -26.03 -2.68 0.13
C ARG A 69 -24.82 -1.88 -0.35
N ALA A 70 -24.64 -0.65 0.16
CA ALA A 70 -23.46 0.16 -0.15
C ALA A 70 -22.19 -0.52 0.36
N CYS A 71 -22.20 -0.98 1.61
CA CYS A 71 -21.10 -1.73 2.22
C CYS A 71 -20.74 -2.98 1.42
N ALA A 72 -21.74 -3.80 1.04
CA ALA A 72 -21.51 -5.01 0.25
C ALA A 72 -20.82 -4.69 -1.09
N ARG A 73 -21.33 -3.69 -1.81
CA ARG A 73 -20.76 -3.25 -3.09
C ARG A 73 -19.34 -2.72 -2.94
N TRP A 74 -19.06 -1.92 -1.92
CA TRP A 74 -17.73 -1.36 -1.72
C TRP A 74 -16.72 -2.39 -1.25
N LYS A 75 -17.15 -3.38 -0.47
CA LYS A 75 -16.31 -4.53 -0.11
C LYS A 75 -15.85 -5.29 -1.36
N GLU A 76 -16.77 -5.58 -2.28
CA GLU A 76 -16.46 -6.24 -3.54
C GLU A 76 -15.53 -5.38 -4.43
N SER A 77 -15.82 -4.07 -4.56
CA SER A 77 -14.97 -3.15 -5.31
C SER A 77 -13.57 -3.00 -4.69
N TYR A 78 -13.45 -3.02 -3.37
CA TYR A 78 -12.17 -2.97 -2.68
C TYR A 78 -11.36 -4.26 -2.92
N GLN A 79 -11.98 -5.43 -2.80
CA GLN A 79 -11.33 -6.72 -3.04
C GLN A 79 -10.85 -6.89 -4.48
N SER A 80 -11.59 -6.34 -5.45
CA SER A 80 -11.21 -6.35 -6.87
C SER A 80 -10.26 -5.21 -7.27
N GLY A 81 -9.90 -4.31 -6.35
CA GLY A 81 -9.06 -3.14 -6.64
C GLY A 81 -9.73 -2.09 -7.53
N THR A 82 -11.05 -2.10 -7.62
CA THR A 82 -11.88 -1.19 -8.44
C THR A 82 -12.64 -0.14 -7.61
N LEU A 83 -12.28 0.04 -6.34
CA LEU A 83 -12.92 1.02 -5.47
C LEU A 83 -12.66 2.44 -6.00
N GLY A 84 -13.73 3.19 -6.27
CA GLY A 84 -13.64 4.55 -6.80
C GLY A 84 -13.61 4.67 -8.31
N GLU A 85 -13.60 3.56 -9.06
CA GLU A 85 -13.53 3.57 -10.53
C GLU A 85 -14.83 4.03 -11.21
N ARG A 86 -16.00 3.81 -10.58
CA ARG A 86 -17.29 4.28 -11.10
C ARG A 86 -17.55 5.73 -10.68
N SER A 87 -17.80 6.59 -11.68
CA SER A 87 -18.24 7.97 -11.49
C SER A 87 -19.45 8.03 -10.55
N ALA A 88 -19.42 9.01 -9.66
CA ALA A 88 -20.46 9.23 -8.65
C ALA A 88 -21.66 10.03 -9.18
N VAL A 89 -21.77 10.30 -10.48
CA VAL A 89 -22.91 11.05 -11.04
C VAL A 89 -24.03 10.10 -11.45
N LEU A 90 -25.24 10.31 -10.95
CA LEU A 90 -26.40 9.48 -11.25
C LEU A 90 -27.04 9.97 -12.56
N GLY A 91 -26.95 9.18 -13.64
CA GLY A 91 -27.72 9.45 -14.87
C GLY A 91 -26.92 9.64 -16.15
N LYS A 92 -25.58 9.56 -16.14
CA LYS A 92 -24.81 9.49 -17.39
C LYS A 92 -24.56 8.03 -17.81
N ALA A 93 -25.64 7.34 -18.16
CA ALA A 93 -25.51 6.18 -19.04
C ALA A 93 -25.26 6.73 -20.46
N SER A 94 -24.07 6.44 -20.98
CA SER A 94 -23.56 6.71 -22.35
C SER A 94 -23.32 8.17 -22.76
N SER A 95 -22.04 8.54 -22.91
CA SER A 95 -21.46 9.18 -24.13
C SER A 95 -20.14 9.89 -23.84
N SER A 96 -19.03 9.17 -24.04
CA SER A 96 -17.80 9.57 -24.76
C SER A 96 -16.72 8.51 -24.45
N SER A 97 -16.45 7.65 -25.43
CA SER A 97 -15.34 6.69 -25.42
C SER A 97 -14.00 7.36 -25.05
N GLU A 98 -13.85 8.64 -25.35
CA GLU A 98 -12.68 9.47 -25.06
C GLU A 98 -12.53 9.83 -23.57
N ALA A 99 -13.62 10.13 -22.85
CA ALA A 99 -13.55 10.44 -21.42
C ALA A 99 -13.27 9.18 -20.57
N ASN A 100 -13.85 8.04 -20.98
CA ASN A 100 -13.53 6.73 -20.39
C ASN A 100 -12.12 6.28 -20.76
N ALA A 101 -11.62 6.56 -21.97
CA ALA A 101 -10.23 6.31 -22.35
C ALA A 101 -9.27 7.15 -21.51
N SER A 102 -9.50 8.46 -21.37
CA SER A 102 -8.68 9.39 -20.59
C SER A 102 -8.69 9.07 -19.08
N LEU A 103 -9.83 8.67 -18.52
CA LEU A 103 -9.92 8.15 -17.15
C LEU A 103 -9.19 6.80 -17.02
N SER A 104 -9.34 5.88 -17.97
CA SER A 104 -8.61 4.60 -17.97
C SER A 104 -7.10 4.79 -18.06
N GLU A 105 -6.63 5.80 -18.80
CA GLU A 105 -5.21 6.12 -18.93
C GLU A 105 -4.66 6.77 -17.66
N LYS A 106 -5.39 7.72 -17.06
CA LYS A 106 -5.06 8.28 -15.74
C LYS A 106 -5.08 7.23 -14.63
N MET A 107 -5.95 6.22 -14.73
CA MET A 107 -6.02 5.13 -13.76
C MET A 107 -4.95 4.06 -14.00
N LYS A 108 -4.58 3.79 -15.25
CA LYS A 108 -3.40 2.98 -15.60
C LYS A 108 -2.12 3.66 -15.13
N SER A 109 -1.98 4.98 -15.27
CA SER A 109 -0.83 5.72 -14.77
C SER A 109 -0.82 5.79 -13.24
N GLY A 110 -1.98 5.93 -12.59
CA GLY A 110 -2.13 5.84 -11.14
C GLY A 110 -1.77 4.46 -10.57
N LYS A 111 -2.28 3.37 -11.17
CA LYS A 111 -1.93 1.98 -10.81
C LYS A 111 -0.46 1.68 -11.09
N LYS A 112 0.09 2.16 -12.20
CA LYS A 112 1.53 2.03 -12.52
C LYS A 112 2.39 2.77 -11.49
N TYR A 113 2.03 4.00 -11.14
CA TYR A 113 2.72 4.77 -10.11
C TYR A 113 2.72 4.06 -8.75
N THR A 114 1.59 3.51 -8.31
CA THR A 114 1.53 2.77 -7.04
C THR A 114 2.31 1.46 -7.08
N ILE A 115 2.26 0.72 -8.20
CA ILE A 115 3.08 -0.50 -8.38
C ILE A 115 4.57 -0.17 -8.37
N ASP A 116 4.99 0.87 -9.09
CA ASP A 116 6.39 1.28 -9.16
C ASP A 116 6.88 1.77 -7.79
N ARG A 117 6.06 2.53 -7.06
CA ARG A 117 6.36 2.91 -5.67
C ARG A 117 6.46 1.70 -4.74
N CYS A 118 5.58 0.70 -4.89
CA CYS A 118 5.63 -0.53 -4.10
C CYS A 118 6.92 -1.31 -4.36
N ARG A 119 7.31 -1.46 -5.63
CA ARG A 119 8.58 -2.10 -6.02
C ARG A 119 9.79 -1.36 -5.44
N GLN A 120 9.78 -0.03 -5.48
CA GLN A 120 10.83 0.77 -4.86
C GLN A 120 10.89 0.56 -3.34
N GLN A 121 9.73 0.50 -2.67
CA GLN A 121 9.66 0.22 -1.23
C GLN A 121 10.15 -1.19 -0.89
N GLU A 122 9.78 -2.20 -1.68
CA GLU A 122 10.27 -3.57 -1.53
C GLU A 122 11.80 -3.63 -1.63
N GLU A 123 12.40 -2.94 -2.60
CA GLU A 123 13.85 -2.86 -2.74
C GLU A 123 14.53 -2.15 -1.55
N ILE A 124 13.90 -1.13 -0.97
CA ILE A 124 14.39 -0.46 0.25
C ILE A 124 14.29 -1.40 1.45
N ILE A 125 13.15 -2.06 1.65
CA ILE A 125 12.93 -3.01 2.75
C ILE A 125 13.96 -4.14 2.69
N LYS A 126 14.19 -4.67 1.48
CA LYS A 126 15.17 -5.70 1.21
C LYS A 126 16.59 -5.28 1.60
N LYS A 127 17.00 -4.05 1.25
CA LYS A 127 18.29 -3.48 1.64
C LYS A 127 18.42 -3.33 3.15
N LEU A 128 17.39 -2.80 3.81
CA LEU A 128 17.35 -2.66 5.27
C LEU A 128 17.43 -4.01 5.99
N ARG A 129 16.73 -5.04 5.50
CA ARG A 129 16.82 -6.40 6.06
C ARG A 129 18.25 -6.95 5.97
N ALA A 130 18.91 -6.76 4.83
CA ALA A 130 20.29 -7.19 4.64
C ALA A 130 21.24 -6.46 5.60
N GLU A 131 21.05 -5.16 5.81
CA GLU A 131 21.84 -4.35 6.75
C GLU A 131 21.63 -4.80 8.21
N VAL A 132 20.40 -5.10 8.61
CA VAL A 132 20.10 -5.65 9.94
C VAL A 132 20.79 -7.01 10.15
N LEU A 133 20.79 -7.89 9.14
CA LEU A 133 21.52 -9.17 9.21
C LEU A 133 23.03 -8.96 9.37
N LEU A 134 23.60 -8.03 8.61
CA LEU A 134 25.01 -7.66 8.69
C LEU A 134 25.36 -7.15 10.09
N LEU A 135 24.61 -6.18 10.61
CA LEU A 135 24.85 -5.61 11.94
C LEU A 135 24.74 -6.69 13.03
N ARG A 136 23.75 -7.57 12.92
CA ARG A 136 23.57 -8.69 13.85
C ARG A 136 24.80 -9.60 13.88
N GLN A 137 25.28 -10.05 12.71
CA GLN A 137 26.44 -10.94 12.64
C GLN A 137 27.74 -10.24 13.09
N LEU A 138 27.90 -8.96 12.78
CA LEU A 138 29.04 -8.16 13.27
C LEU A 138 29.02 -8.02 14.80
N CYS A 139 27.85 -7.81 15.40
CA CYS A 139 27.69 -7.76 16.85
C CYS A 139 27.98 -9.11 17.51
N GLU A 140 27.44 -10.21 16.96
CA GLU A 140 27.71 -11.57 17.45
C GLU A 140 29.22 -11.86 17.45
N LYS A 141 29.94 -11.54 16.36
CA LYS A 141 31.40 -11.72 16.29
C LYS A 141 32.20 -10.83 17.24
N LYS A 142 31.73 -9.61 17.52
CA LYS A 142 32.37 -8.73 18.52
C LYS A 142 32.20 -9.21 19.95
N LEU A 143 31.13 -9.96 20.24
CA LEU A 143 30.93 -10.54 21.58
C LEU A 143 31.86 -11.74 21.82
N ASP A 144 32.21 -12.47 20.76
CA ASP A 144 33.11 -13.62 20.82
C ASP A 144 34.60 -13.24 20.90
N GLY A 145 34.98 -12.06 20.39
CA GLY A 145 36.36 -11.55 20.38
C GLY A 145 36.57 -10.45 21.42
N ALA A 146 37.50 -10.65 22.37
CA ALA A 146 37.86 -9.66 23.38
C ALA A 146 38.30 -8.32 22.75
N ASP A 147 37.42 -7.31 22.76
CA ASP A 147 37.61 -5.87 22.44
C ASP A 147 38.48 -5.46 21.23
N GLN A 148 38.85 -6.42 20.38
CA GLN A 148 39.72 -6.24 19.23
C GLN A 148 38.88 -5.74 18.03
N PRO A 149 39.36 -4.75 17.26
CA PRO A 149 38.68 -4.34 16.03
C PRO A 149 38.58 -5.51 15.05
N LEU A 150 37.36 -5.80 14.58
CA LEU A 150 37.08 -6.84 13.59
C LEU A 150 37.98 -6.67 12.36
N LEU A 151 38.58 -7.77 11.92
CA LEU A 151 39.42 -7.79 10.73
C LEU A 151 38.57 -7.55 9.49
N ARG A 152 39.12 -6.82 8.50
CA ARG A 152 38.44 -6.58 7.22
C ARG A 152 38.02 -7.88 6.52
N ALA A 153 38.78 -8.95 6.71
CA ALA A 153 38.46 -10.29 6.21
C ALA A 153 37.14 -10.83 6.80
N GLU A 154 36.93 -10.69 8.11
CA GLU A 154 35.72 -11.17 8.80
C GLU A 154 34.47 -10.40 8.32
N VAL A 155 34.62 -9.10 8.10
CA VAL A 155 33.55 -8.27 7.52
C VAL A 155 33.20 -8.75 6.10
N CYS A 156 34.20 -9.08 5.28
CA CYS A 156 33.97 -9.62 3.94
C CYS A 156 33.29 -10.99 3.99
N GLN A 157 33.68 -11.89 4.89
CA GLN A 157 33.04 -13.21 5.07
C GLN A 157 31.55 -13.10 5.43
N ILE A 158 31.22 -12.17 6.33
CA ILE A 158 29.82 -11.90 6.71
C ILE A 158 29.02 -11.41 5.50
N ILE A 159 29.57 -10.46 4.74
CA ILE A 159 28.91 -9.96 3.52
C ILE A 159 28.73 -11.09 2.51
N GLU A 160 29.73 -11.95 2.33
CA GLU A 160 29.65 -13.10 1.44
C GLU A 160 28.53 -14.06 1.87
N SER A 161 28.49 -14.46 3.14
CA SER A 161 27.44 -15.32 3.71
C SER A 161 26.03 -14.75 3.48
N ILE A 162 25.84 -13.44 3.68
CA ILE A 162 24.54 -12.80 3.43
C ILE A 162 24.20 -12.83 1.93
N THR A 163 25.18 -12.55 1.08
CA THR A 163 24.96 -12.45 -0.38
C THR A 163 24.84 -13.79 -1.10
N GLN A 164 25.22 -14.90 -0.45
CA GLN A 164 24.92 -16.26 -0.91
C GLN A 164 23.43 -16.60 -0.85
N GLN A 165 22.65 -15.88 -0.03
CA GLN A 165 21.19 -16.03 -0.02
C GLN A 165 20.61 -15.40 -1.30
N GLU A 166 19.73 -16.13 -2.01
CA GLU A 166 19.11 -15.66 -3.26
C GLU A 166 18.46 -14.28 -3.13
N GLU A 167 17.85 -14.01 -1.96
CA GLU A 167 17.24 -12.73 -1.68
C GLU A 167 18.29 -11.61 -1.78
N TYR A 168 19.48 -11.73 -1.18
CA TYR A 168 20.41 -10.61 -0.99
C TYR A 168 21.58 -10.55 -1.98
N HIS A 169 21.61 -11.37 -3.03
CA HIS A 169 22.72 -11.40 -4.01
C HIS A 169 23.03 -10.03 -4.66
N ARG A 170 22.04 -9.14 -4.82
CA ARG A 170 22.21 -7.78 -5.36
C ARG A 170 22.60 -6.73 -4.33
N CYS A 171 22.70 -7.10 -3.06
CA CYS A 171 22.93 -6.17 -1.95
C CYS A 171 24.42 -5.93 -1.66
N VAL A 172 25.36 -6.62 -2.33
CA VAL A 172 26.82 -6.50 -2.08
C VAL A 172 27.28 -5.05 -1.95
N SER A 173 26.92 -4.18 -2.89
CA SER A 173 27.37 -2.77 -2.85
C SER A 173 26.79 -1.99 -1.69
N HIS A 174 25.54 -2.28 -1.34
CA HIS A 174 24.86 -1.64 -0.22
C HIS A 174 25.48 -2.09 1.11
N LEU A 175 25.72 -3.40 1.25
CA LEU A 175 26.36 -3.99 2.43
C LEU A 175 27.80 -3.52 2.63
N CYS A 176 28.60 -3.43 1.56
CA CYS A 176 29.95 -2.88 1.63
C CYS A 176 29.93 -1.44 2.17
N LYS A 177 29.01 -0.61 1.65
CA LYS A 177 28.84 0.77 2.11
C LYS A 177 28.41 0.84 3.58
N ALA A 178 27.47 -0.01 4.00
CA ALA A 178 27.00 -0.08 5.39
C ALA A 178 28.11 -0.52 6.35
N ALA A 179 28.96 -1.46 5.92
CA ALA A 179 30.11 -1.93 6.69
C ALA A 179 31.32 -0.98 6.66
N GLY A 180 31.28 0.11 5.89
CA GLY A 180 32.39 1.04 5.75
C GLY A 180 33.59 0.50 4.95
N ILE A 181 33.40 -0.53 4.12
CA ILE A 181 34.44 -1.09 3.25
C ILE A 181 34.20 -0.74 1.77
N SER A 182 35.27 -0.68 0.98
CA SER A 182 35.13 -0.45 -0.45
C SER A 182 34.64 -1.71 -1.16
N ARG A 183 33.87 -1.55 -2.25
CA ARG A 183 33.45 -2.67 -3.10
C ARG A 183 34.67 -3.44 -3.62
N ASN A 184 35.75 -2.75 -4.00
CA ASN A 184 36.98 -3.39 -4.48
C ASN A 184 37.60 -4.30 -3.42
N THR A 185 37.62 -3.87 -2.16
CA THR A 185 38.12 -4.67 -1.03
C THR A 185 37.37 -5.99 -0.90
N PHE A 186 36.05 -5.99 -1.09
CA PHE A 186 35.24 -7.20 -1.07
C PHE A 186 35.56 -8.16 -2.24
N TYR A 187 35.67 -7.64 -3.47
CA TYR A 187 36.00 -8.50 -4.62
C TYR A 187 37.46 -8.96 -4.64
N GLU A 188 38.39 -8.20 -4.05
CA GLU A 188 39.76 -8.64 -3.80
C GLU A 188 39.80 -9.79 -2.79
N TYR A 189 39.08 -9.65 -1.67
CA TYR A 189 38.90 -10.72 -0.69
C TYR A 189 38.41 -12.00 -1.36
N ARG A 190 37.31 -11.92 -2.11
CA ARG A 190 36.71 -13.08 -2.77
C ARG A 190 37.63 -13.72 -3.80
N ARG A 191 38.39 -12.91 -4.57
CA ARG A 191 39.40 -13.43 -5.51
C ARG A 191 40.52 -14.17 -4.79
N ASN A 192 41.01 -13.62 -3.69
CA ASN A 192 42.09 -14.21 -2.91
C ASN A 192 41.63 -15.50 -2.21
N GLU A 193 40.38 -15.56 -1.75
CA GLU A 193 39.79 -16.76 -1.16
C GLU A 193 39.63 -17.87 -2.20
N THR A 194 39.15 -17.54 -3.41
CA THR A 194 39.11 -18.50 -4.53
C THR A 194 40.49 -18.94 -5.03
N ALA A 195 41.52 -18.12 -4.85
CA ALA A 195 42.90 -18.45 -5.23
C ALA A 195 43.64 -19.29 -4.17
N CYS A 196 43.15 -19.28 -2.92
CA CYS A 196 43.72 -20.01 -1.80
C CYS A 196 42.99 -21.34 -1.50
N GLY A 197 41.83 -21.58 -2.12
CA GLY A 197 41.05 -22.82 -2.00
C GLY A 197 41.51 -23.90 -2.98
N MET A 198 42.40 -24.77 -2.49
CA MET A 198 42.33 -26.22 -2.75
C MET A 198 41.34 -26.85 -1.78
#